data_AF-A0A1Y3VLL8-F1
#
_entry.id   AF-A0A1Y3VLL8-F1
#
_cell.length_a   1.000
_cell.length_b   1.000
_cell.length_c   1.000
_cell.angle_alpha   90.00
_cell.angle_beta   90.00
_cell.angle_gamma   90.00
#
_symmetry.space_group_name_H-M   'P 1'
#
loop_
_entity.id
_entity.type
_entity.pdbx_description
1 polymer ?
#
loop_
_entity_poly.entity_id
_entity_poly.type
_entity_poly.pdbx_seq_one_letter_code
_entity_poly.pdbx_strand_id
1 'polypeptide(L)'
;MRQYLSRILATLAFLLLAGCTECGPEEPLPEPPVITLDSPTSVYTVKAGREIEICPRYENAGEATFTWRLDNEVLGTGPTLKFASERSGRYYITLTVTNRGGTDEEELRIDVLDLTPPTISLPGSDKGFTVLLGSELSLNPQVASALETAFRWTLDGKPVGDERNYVFSATERGDYVLRLDTRNEDGSDSIEFPVHVRSAAEIGFAWTFEQSSYNVSVGRTIRIRVLDVENAFDAVYTWSVDGKAVQESDSPEYAYAAEREGTHAVKLEMKNGFLTASQLFTVNVCPAEGTYYRPRSGSSQVFCNKVYEFLPAPGQFVNERCTATTMEEACAYAESCLAQKSYVSLGGFGGCLVVGFDHSIDNDGDYNISITGNAFDGSSEPGIVWVMQDENGDGLPNDTWYELRGSEYGKEETLRDYAVTYYRPSAPKMNVAWSDNRGQSGTIEYLGAFHQQDYYYPAWVAADSYTLRGPCLKSRSYDQSGNGTYWVNPAFDWGYADNFSPVDRLTDDGNYNAAPADNHFKISNAVTFDGRAADLKYIDFVKIQVAVNQQCGWLGEVSTEVFGVKDFNMTK
;
A
#
# COMPACT_ATOMS: atom_id res chain seq x y z
N MET A 1 46.37 -7.04 -56.15
CA MET A 1 47.11 -6.95 -57.43
C MET A 1 48.06 -8.14 -57.49
N ARG A 2 47.90 -9.02 -58.50
CA ARG A 2 48.69 -10.22 -58.87
C ARG A 2 48.66 -11.41 -57.88
N GLN A 3 48.10 -12.59 -58.17
CA GLN A 3 48.24 -13.58 -59.28
C GLN A 3 49.36 -14.63 -59.09
N TYR A 4 48.94 -15.90 -59.25
CA TYR A 4 49.66 -17.07 -59.80
C TYR A 4 50.79 -17.66 -58.95
N LEU A 5 51.12 -18.96 -58.91
CA LEU A 5 50.60 -20.27 -59.33
C LEU A 5 51.78 -21.24 -59.08
N SER A 6 51.56 -22.53 -58.81
CA SER A 6 52.30 -23.66 -59.45
C SER A 6 51.84 -24.96 -58.76
N ARG A 7 51.13 -25.91 -59.40
CA ARG A 7 51.56 -26.88 -60.45
C ARG A 7 52.70 -27.80 -59.94
N ILE A 8 52.71 -29.13 -60.08
CA ILE A 8 52.02 -30.10 -60.95
C ILE A 8 52.26 -31.54 -60.42
N LEU A 9 51.34 -32.47 -60.75
CA LEU A 9 51.43 -33.94 -60.59
C LEU A 9 52.60 -34.60 -61.37
N ALA A 10 53.16 -35.69 -60.85
CA ALA A 10 53.78 -36.76 -61.66
C ALA A 10 53.81 -38.14 -60.94
N THR A 11 52.88 -39.01 -61.34
CA THR A 11 53.01 -40.43 -61.75
C THR A 11 53.92 -41.48 -61.05
N LEU A 12 53.24 -42.56 -60.65
CA LEU A 12 53.43 -44.01 -60.94
C LEU A 12 54.32 -44.94 -60.08
N ALA A 13 53.62 -45.92 -59.50
CA ALA A 13 53.81 -47.38 -59.60
C ALA A 13 54.91 -48.12 -58.81
N PHE A 14 54.40 -48.92 -57.87
CA PHE A 14 54.75 -50.32 -57.52
C PHE A 14 56.19 -50.66 -57.09
N LEU A 15 56.32 -50.98 -55.80
CA LEU A 15 57.06 -52.17 -55.37
C LEU A 15 56.33 -52.82 -54.18
N LEU A 16 55.90 -54.06 -54.40
CA LEU A 16 55.45 -55.01 -53.38
C LEU A 16 56.65 -55.42 -52.51
N LEU A 17 56.44 -55.54 -51.20
CA LEU A 17 56.93 -56.67 -50.41
C LEU A 17 56.09 -56.80 -49.13
N ALA A 18 55.72 -58.05 -48.85
CA ALA A 18 54.75 -58.47 -47.86
C ALA A 18 55.25 -58.33 -46.42
N GLY A 19 54.34 -57.92 -45.54
CA GLY A 19 54.41 -58.14 -44.09
C GLY A 19 53.01 -58.49 -43.62
N CYS A 20 52.71 -59.78 -43.50
CA CYS A 20 51.51 -60.27 -42.83
C CYS A 20 51.64 -59.99 -41.33
N THR A 21 50.74 -59.19 -40.79
CA THR A 21 50.29 -59.28 -39.40
C THR A 21 48.80 -59.56 -39.44
N GLU A 22 48.41 -60.61 -38.74
CA GLU A 22 47.07 -61.18 -38.66
C GLU A 22 45.99 -60.12 -38.38
N CYS A 23 44.96 -60.03 -39.23
CA CYS A 23 43.69 -59.43 -38.81
C CYS A 23 43.03 -60.41 -37.83
N GLY A 24 43.16 -60.12 -36.53
CA GLY A 24 42.26 -60.69 -35.52
C GLY A 24 40.81 -60.27 -35.79
N PRO A 25 39.81 -60.98 -35.25
CA PRO A 25 38.40 -60.60 -35.38
C PRO A 25 38.20 -59.19 -34.80
N GLU A 26 37.56 -58.28 -35.55
CA GLU A 26 37.06 -57.03 -34.98
C GLU A 26 36.08 -57.38 -33.86
N GLU A 27 36.37 -56.95 -32.63
CA GLU A 27 35.40 -57.02 -31.55
C GLU A 27 34.15 -56.22 -31.94
N PRO A 28 32.93 -56.75 -31.71
CA PRO A 28 31.71 -56.00 -31.99
C PRO A 28 31.73 -54.69 -31.19
N LEU A 29 31.41 -53.57 -31.85
CA LEU A 29 31.30 -52.28 -31.19
C LEU A 29 30.25 -52.37 -30.06
N PRO A 30 30.49 -51.75 -28.90
CA PRO A 30 29.48 -51.67 -27.86
C PRO A 30 28.25 -50.90 -28.38
N GLU A 31 27.10 -51.07 -27.73
CA GLU A 31 25.96 -50.19 -28.00
C GLU A 31 26.30 -48.73 -27.64
N PRO A 32 25.72 -47.73 -28.32
CA PRO A 32 25.92 -46.33 -27.96
C PRO A 32 25.44 -46.07 -26.52
N PRO A 33 26.04 -45.10 -25.81
CA PRO A 33 25.58 -44.71 -24.47
C PRO A 33 24.11 -44.26 -24.53
N VAL A 34 23.41 -44.40 -23.41
CA VAL A 34 22.09 -43.77 -23.22
C VAL A 34 22.15 -43.00 -21.91
N ILE A 35 21.90 -41.71 -21.97
CA ILE A 35 21.83 -40.81 -20.82
C ILE A 35 20.38 -40.76 -20.34
N THR A 36 20.19 -40.81 -19.03
CA THR A 36 18.91 -40.51 -18.40
C THR A 36 19.15 -39.55 -17.25
N LEU A 37 18.73 -38.30 -17.42
CA LEU A 37 18.82 -37.29 -16.38
C LEU A 37 18.00 -37.70 -15.15
N ASP A 38 18.49 -37.35 -13.96
CA ASP A 38 17.83 -37.57 -12.68
C ASP A 38 16.67 -36.60 -12.42
N SER A 39 16.52 -35.56 -13.24
CA SER A 39 15.34 -34.68 -13.27
C SER A 39 14.42 -35.05 -14.44
N PRO A 40 13.11 -35.34 -14.19
CA PRO A 40 12.16 -35.67 -15.24
C PRO A 40 11.82 -34.49 -16.17
N THR A 41 12.18 -33.26 -15.77
CA THR A 41 11.96 -32.04 -16.56
C THR A 41 13.25 -31.49 -17.15
N SER A 42 14.40 -32.10 -16.87
CA SER A 42 15.74 -31.58 -17.18
C SER A 42 16.02 -30.20 -16.57
N VAL A 43 15.21 -29.77 -15.59
CA VAL A 43 15.39 -28.51 -14.86
C VAL A 43 15.85 -28.80 -13.44
N TYR A 44 16.88 -28.08 -13.02
CA TYR A 44 17.45 -28.10 -11.69
C TYR A 44 17.44 -26.69 -11.11
N THR A 45 17.39 -26.57 -9.79
CA THR A 45 17.36 -25.27 -9.11
C THR A 45 18.37 -25.26 -7.98
N VAL A 46 19.17 -24.20 -7.92
CA VAL A 46 20.15 -23.95 -6.86
C VAL A 46 20.15 -22.46 -6.54
N LYS A 47 20.59 -22.05 -5.34
CA LYS A 47 20.74 -20.61 -5.04
C LYS A 47 22.17 -20.16 -5.34
N ALA A 48 22.32 -18.87 -5.63
CA ALA A 48 23.62 -18.26 -5.86
C ALA A 48 24.60 -18.57 -4.71
N GLY A 49 25.83 -18.93 -5.06
CA GLY A 49 26.89 -19.32 -4.12
C GLY A 49 26.74 -20.72 -3.52
N ARG A 50 25.69 -21.49 -3.87
CA ARG A 50 25.50 -22.89 -3.43
C ARG A 50 25.87 -23.88 -4.53
N GLU A 51 26.36 -25.05 -4.12
CA GLU A 51 26.66 -26.17 -5.02
C GLU A 51 25.44 -27.09 -5.16
N ILE A 52 25.18 -27.52 -6.39
CA ILE A 52 24.30 -28.63 -6.72
C ILE A 52 25.10 -29.74 -7.38
N GLU A 53 24.77 -30.99 -7.04
CA GLU A 53 25.34 -32.18 -7.67
C GLU A 53 24.28 -32.85 -8.55
N ILE A 54 24.61 -33.05 -9.82
CA ILE A 54 23.75 -33.69 -10.84
C ILE A 54 24.28 -35.10 -11.09
N CYS A 55 23.42 -36.10 -10.93
CA CYS A 55 23.76 -37.51 -10.99
C CYS A 55 22.92 -38.28 -12.04
N PRO A 56 23.19 -38.12 -13.35
CA PRO A 56 22.47 -38.86 -14.37
C PRO A 56 22.74 -40.36 -14.27
N ARG A 57 21.82 -41.15 -14.82
CA ARG A 57 22.00 -42.59 -15.04
C ARG A 57 22.45 -42.85 -16.46
N TYR A 58 23.24 -43.90 -16.63
CA TYR A 58 23.84 -44.24 -17.91
C TYR A 58 23.67 -45.72 -18.21
N GLU A 59 23.24 -46.02 -19.44
CA GLU A 59 23.32 -47.36 -20.02
C GLU A 59 24.48 -47.38 -21.05
N ASN A 60 25.11 -48.54 -21.23
CA ASN A 60 26.19 -48.75 -22.19
C ASN A 60 27.43 -47.82 -22.05
N ALA A 61 27.62 -47.19 -20.89
CA ALA A 61 28.72 -46.23 -20.64
C ALA A 61 30.06 -46.87 -20.18
N GLY A 62 30.28 -48.16 -20.47
CA GLY A 62 31.57 -48.81 -20.21
C GLY A 62 32.68 -48.18 -21.05
N GLU A 63 33.81 -47.81 -20.43
CA GLU A 63 34.93 -47.09 -21.07
C GLU A 63 34.54 -45.77 -21.77
N ALA A 64 33.38 -45.18 -21.42
CA ALA A 64 32.92 -43.93 -22.00
C ALA A 64 33.66 -42.71 -21.44
N THR A 65 33.77 -41.66 -22.26
CA THR A 65 34.22 -40.32 -21.84
C THR A 65 33.01 -39.42 -21.62
N PHE A 66 33.01 -38.68 -20.50
CA PHE A 66 31.97 -37.72 -20.15
C PHE A 66 32.51 -36.31 -20.37
N THR A 67 31.69 -35.42 -20.92
CA THR A 67 32.02 -33.99 -21.02
C THR A 67 30.80 -33.16 -20.72
N TRP A 68 30.92 -32.28 -19.73
CA TRP A 68 29.92 -31.28 -19.38
C TRP A 68 30.33 -29.92 -19.93
N ARG A 69 29.45 -29.25 -20.67
CA ARG A 69 29.73 -27.94 -21.27
C ARG A 69 28.68 -26.92 -20.90
N LEU A 70 29.13 -25.71 -20.59
CA LEU A 70 28.31 -24.51 -20.60
C LEU A 70 28.86 -23.64 -21.73
N ASP A 71 28.06 -23.43 -22.77
CA ASP A 71 28.51 -22.86 -24.04
C ASP A 71 29.75 -23.62 -24.59
N ASN A 72 30.91 -22.95 -24.67
CA ASN A 72 32.17 -23.52 -25.17
C ASN A 72 33.12 -23.98 -24.05
N GLU A 73 32.76 -23.76 -22.78
CA GLU A 73 33.61 -24.05 -21.64
C GLU A 73 33.31 -25.44 -21.07
N VAL A 74 34.36 -26.25 -20.85
CA VAL A 74 34.21 -27.57 -20.23
C VAL A 74 34.16 -27.40 -18.71
N LEU A 75 33.02 -27.74 -18.12
CA LEU A 75 32.80 -27.66 -16.68
C LEU A 75 33.31 -28.89 -15.93
N GLY A 76 33.32 -30.05 -16.59
CA GLY A 76 33.73 -31.31 -15.96
C GLY A 76 33.82 -32.46 -16.96
N THR A 77 34.54 -33.52 -16.57
CA THR A 77 34.75 -34.73 -17.38
C THR A 77 34.40 -36.04 -16.66
N GLY A 78 33.74 -35.93 -15.51
CA GLY A 78 33.26 -37.08 -14.73
C GLY A 78 31.81 -37.45 -15.03
N PRO A 79 31.33 -38.60 -14.50
CA PRO A 79 29.95 -39.05 -14.68
C PRO A 79 28.92 -38.22 -13.89
N THR A 80 29.36 -37.35 -12.98
CA THR A 80 28.51 -36.39 -12.27
C THR A 80 29.03 -34.98 -12.48
N LEU A 81 28.17 -33.98 -12.32
CA LEU A 81 28.55 -32.57 -12.34
C LEU A 81 28.25 -31.94 -11.00
N LYS A 82 29.26 -31.28 -10.44
CA LYS A 82 29.09 -30.32 -9.35
C LYS A 82 29.12 -28.92 -9.95
N PHE A 83 28.02 -28.20 -9.77
CA PHE A 83 27.85 -26.87 -10.33
C PHE A 83 27.52 -25.86 -9.24
N ALA A 84 28.19 -24.72 -9.26
CA ALA A 84 27.89 -23.57 -8.42
C ALA A 84 28.12 -22.30 -9.23
N SER A 85 27.32 -21.27 -8.99
CA SER A 85 27.49 -19.95 -9.59
C SER A 85 27.14 -18.87 -8.58
N GLU A 86 27.92 -17.79 -8.56
CA GLU A 86 27.64 -16.58 -7.78
C GLU A 86 26.59 -15.68 -8.43
N ARG A 87 26.31 -15.89 -9.72
CA ARG A 87 25.35 -15.08 -10.48
C ARG A 87 24.06 -15.86 -10.65
N SER A 88 22.95 -15.23 -10.27
CA SER A 88 21.63 -15.74 -10.60
C SER A 88 21.39 -15.66 -12.11
N GLY A 89 20.58 -16.60 -12.61
CA GLY A 89 20.33 -16.74 -14.03
C GLY A 89 20.03 -18.18 -14.42
N ARG A 90 19.81 -18.38 -15.72
CA ARG A 90 19.55 -19.70 -16.31
C ARG A 90 20.80 -20.16 -17.04
N TYR A 91 21.30 -21.32 -16.66
CA TYR A 91 22.48 -21.94 -17.23
C TYR A 91 22.06 -23.19 -18.01
N TYR A 92 22.41 -23.25 -19.29
CA TYR A 92 22.11 -24.39 -20.16
C TYR A 92 23.38 -25.20 -20.30
N ILE A 93 23.35 -26.43 -19.79
CA ILE A 93 24.51 -27.32 -19.73
C ILE A 93 24.24 -28.52 -20.62
N THR A 94 25.19 -28.82 -21.48
CA THR A 94 25.17 -29.99 -22.36
C THR A 94 26.07 -31.07 -21.78
N LEU A 95 25.53 -32.26 -21.58
CA LEU A 95 26.27 -33.47 -21.25
C LEU A 95 26.43 -34.32 -22.49
N THR A 96 27.67 -34.55 -22.89
CA THR A 96 28.02 -35.48 -23.98
C THR A 96 28.70 -36.71 -23.39
N VAL A 97 28.19 -37.90 -23.70
CA VAL A 97 28.81 -39.19 -23.32
C VAL A 97 29.16 -39.96 -24.59
N THR A 98 30.42 -40.36 -24.72
CA THR A 98 30.93 -41.04 -25.91
C THR A 98 31.65 -42.32 -25.55
N ASN A 99 31.29 -43.43 -26.21
CA ASN A 99 32.05 -44.68 -26.18
C ASN A 99 32.46 -45.07 -27.61
N ARG A 100 33.05 -46.26 -27.80
CA ARG A 100 33.46 -46.75 -29.14
C ARG A 100 32.28 -47.02 -30.08
N GLY A 101 31.07 -47.19 -29.53
CA GLY A 101 29.82 -47.48 -30.23
C GLY A 101 29.03 -46.26 -30.67
N GLY A 102 29.25 -45.10 -30.06
CA GLY A 102 28.60 -43.85 -30.43
C GLY A 102 28.65 -42.78 -29.34
N THR A 103 27.85 -41.73 -29.57
CA THR A 103 27.70 -40.59 -28.66
C THR A 103 26.23 -40.38 -28.37
N ASP A 104 25.94 -40.04 -27.13
CA ASP A 104 24.64 -39.51 -26.71
C ASP A 104 24.83 -38.14 -26.04
N GLU A 105 23.81 -37.30 -26.15
CA GLU A 105 23.86 -35.92 -25.68
C GLU A 105 22.54 -35.48 -25.08
N GLU A 106 22.60 -34.88 -23.88
CA GLU A 106 21.44 -34.33 -23.18
C GLU A 106 21.70 -32.89 -22.75
N GLU A 107 20.70 -32.03 -22.89
CA GLU A 107 20.73 -30.64 -22.41
C GLU A 107 19.89 -30.53 -21.14
N LEU A 108 20.44 -29.84 -20.13
CA LEU A 108 19.75 -29.51 -18.91
C LEU A 108 19.83 -28.02 -18.60
N ARG A 109 18.85 -27.53 -17.84
CA ARG A 109 18.79 -26.16 -17.35
C ARG A 109 18.99 -26.11 -15.86
N ILE A 110 19.95 -25.31 -15.40
CA ILE A 110 20.09 -24.95 -13.98
C ILE A 110 19.60 -23.52 -13.79
N ASP A 111 18.54 -23.36 -13.02
CA ASP A 111 18.06 -22.06 -12.56
C ASP A 111 18.79 -21.70 -11.26
N VAL A 112 19.73 -20.76 -11.34
CA VAL A 112 20.41 -20.19 -10.17
C VAL A 112 19.58 -19.01 -9.67
N LEU A 113 18.99 -19.14 -8.49
CA LEU A 113 18.12 -18.13 -7.88
C LEU A 113 18.91 -17.24 -6.93
N ASP A 114 18.46 -16.00 -6.71
CA ASP A 114 19.03 -15.13 -5.69
C ASP A 114 18.80 -15.69 -4.28
N LEU A 115 19.69 -15.34 -3.35
CA LEU A 115 19.47 -15.55 -1.92
C LEU A 115 18.34 -14.62 -1.44
N THR A 116 17.52 -15.15 -0.54
CA THR A 116 16.34 -14.48 0.02
C THR A 116 16.46 -14.37 1.55
N PRO A 117 17.43 -13.58 2.06
CA PRO A 117 17.52 -13.32 3.50
C PRO A 117 16.22 -12.67 4.00
N PRO A 118 15.90 -12.79 5.30
CA PRO A 118 14.76 -12.08 5.86
C PRO A 118 15.01 -10.57 5.80
N THR A 119 13.97 -9.77 5.59
CA THR A 119 14.04 -8.30 5.64
C THR A 119 13.07 -7.77 6.68
N ILE A 120 13.56 -6.99 7.64
CA ILE A 120 12.80 -6.43 8.74
C ILE A 120 12.25 -5.04 8.36
N SER A 121 11.01 -4.78 8.75
CA SER A 121 10.41 -3.45 8.80
C SER A 121 9.71 -3.28 10.15
N LEU A 122 10.13 -2.27 10.92
CA LEU A 122 9.50 -1.90 12.19
C LEU A 122 9.24 -0.39 12.20
N PRO A 123 7.98 0.03 12.09
CA PRO A 123 7.61 1.44 12.18
C PRO A 123 8.16 2.16 13.42
N GLY A 124 8.78 3.32 13.21
CA GLY A 124 9.31 4.20 14.28
C GLY A 124 10.68 3.81 14.84
N SER A 125 11.26 2.67 14.43
CA SER A 125 12.58 2.24 14.93
C SER A 125 13.72 3.17 14.54
N ASP A 126 13.59 3.94 13.46
CA ASP A 126 14.55 4.93 13.00
C ASP A 126 14.74 6.09 13.99
N LYS A 127 13.66 6.48 14.70
CA LYS A 127 13.67 7.54 15.73
C LYS A 127 13.80 6.98 17.14
N GLY A 128 13.50 5.70 17.32
CA GLY A 128 13.35 5.08 18.63
C GLY A 128 12.03 5.44 19.30
N PHE A 129 11.81 4.88 20.49
CA PHE A 129 10.55 5.02 21.22
C PHE A 129 10.78 5.75 22.55
N THR A 130 9.82 6.58 22.95
CA THR A 130 9.80 7.16 24.29
C THR A 130 8.53 6.71 24.99
N VAL A 131 8.67 6.15 26.18
CA VAL A 131 7.55 5.59 26.95
C VAL A 131 7.58 6.05 28.39
N LEU A 132 6.40 6.07 29.01
CA LEU A 132 6.25 6.42 30.41
C LEU A 132 6.79 5.29 31.30
N LEU A 133 7.40 5.65 32.42
CA LEU A 133 7.84 4.68 33.43
C LEU A 133 6.69 3.75 33.83
N GLY A 134 6.90 2.44 33.68
CA GLY A 134 5.92 1.41 34.00
C GLY A 134 4.86 1.15 32.94
N SER A 135 4.88 1.83 31.78
CA SER A 135 4.02 1.47 30.64
C SER A 135 4.64 0.36 29.79
N GLU A 136 3.80 -0.36 29.06
CA GLU A 136 4.22 -1.36 28.08
C GLU A 136 4.33 -0.75 26.68
N LEU A 137 5.28 -1.25 25.89
CA LEU A 137 5.46 -0.95 24.47
C LEU A 137 5.37 -2.25 23.68
N SER A 138 4.32 -2.40 22.87
CA SER A 138 4.15 -3.55 21.99
C SER A 138 4.87 -3.31 20.66
N LEU A 139 5.78 -4.22 20.29
CA LEU A 139 6.57 -4.16 19.07
C LEU A 139 6.17 -5.33 18.16
N ASN A 140 5.63 -4.99 16.98
CA ASN A 140 5.08 -5.94 16.01
C ASN A 140 5.79 -5.77 14.64
N PRO A 141 7.04 -6.24 14.50
CA PRO A 141 7.81 -6.08 13.27
C PRO A 141 7.21 -6.90 12.12
N GLN A 142 7.25 -6.35 10.92
CA GLN A 142 7.03 -7.09 9.68
C GLN A 142 8.35 -7.70 9.22
N VAL A 143 8.34 -8.99 8.90
CA VAL A 143 9.52 -9.69 8.40
C VAL A 143 9.15 -10.41 7.12
N ALA A 144 9.65 -9.89 5.99
CA ALA A 144 9.49 -10.51 4.69
C ALA A 144 10.52 -11.65 4.56
N SER A 145 10.04 -12.89 4.48
CA SER A 145 10.88 -14.06 4.21
C SER A 145 10.07 -15.18 3.56
N ALA A 146 10.67 -15.84 2.56
CA ALA A 146 10.12 -17.04 1.94
C ALA A 146 10.54 -18.34 2.65
N LEU A 147 11.40 -18.23 3.68
CA LEU A 147 12.02 -19.35 4.36
C LEU A 147 11.74 -19.28 5.87
N GLU A 148 11.84 -20.42 6.53
CA GLU A 148 11.78 -20.48 7.99
C GLU A 148 12.85 -19.54 8.59
N THR A 149 12.38 -18.63 9.44
CA THR A 149 13.20 -17.53 9.98
C THR A 149 13.17 -17.58 11.49
N ALA A 150 14.35 -17.61 12.10
CA ALA A 150 14.52 -17.49 13.55
C ALA A 150 14.57 -16.02 13.96
N PHE A 151 13.99 -15.70 15.13
CA PHE A 151 13.98 -14.36 15.71
C PHE A 151 14.79 -14.35 17.01
N ARG A 152 15.40 -13.21 17.33
CA ARG A 152 16.07 -13.01 18.61
C ARG A 152 16.01 -11.54 19.01
N TRP A 153 15.40 -11.28 20.16
CA TRP A 153 15.39 -9.97 20.80
C TRP A 153 16.50 -9.88 21.83
N THR A 154 17.21 -8.75 21.85
CA THR A 154 18.15 -8.39 22.91
C THR A 154 17.86 -7.02 23.49
N LEU A 155 17.98 -6.90 24.80
CA LEU A 155 17.89 -5.66 25.58
C LEU A 155 19.27 -5.40 26.20
N ASP A 156 19.90 -4.30 25.81
CA ASP A 156 21.27 -3.95 26.20
C ASP A 156 22.26 -5.11 25.98
N GLY A 157 22.09 -5.81 24.85
CA GLY A 157 22.88 -6.98 24.44
C GLY A 157 22.51 -8.30 25.13
N LYS A 158 21.57 -8.32 26.07
CA LYS A 158 21.10 -9.55 26.75
C LYS A 158 19.87 -10.12 26.05
N PRO A 159 19.79 -11.43 25.77
CA PRO A 159 18.60 -12.04 25.19
C PRO A 159 17.36 -11.86 26.07
N VAL A 160 16.25 -11.44 25.47
CA VAL A 160 14.96 -11.22 26.16
C VAL A 160 13.77 -11.92 25.49
N GLY A 161 13.93 -12.43 24.28
CA GLY A 161 12.90 -13.18 23.57
C GLY A 161 13.38 -13.77 22.26
N ASP A 162 12.63 -14.72 21.71
CA ASP A 162 12.86 -15.44 20.46
C ASP A 162 11.61 -15.52 19.56
N GLU A 163 10.55 -14.85 19.98
CA GLU A 163 9.32 -14.67 19.20
C GLU A 163 9.43 -13.46 18.25
N ARG A 164 8.58 -13.41 17.22
CA ARG A 164 8.51 -12.27 16.30
C ARG A 164 8.13 -10.98 17.02
N ASN A 165 7.05 -11.02 17.81
CA ASN A 165 6.53 -9.87 18.52
C ASN A 165 7.15 -9.80 19.92
N TYR A 166 7.35 -8.59 20.42
CA TYR A 166 7.94 -8.37 21.75
C TYR A 166 7.21 -7.24 22.48
N VAL A 167 6.95 -7.45 23.77
CA VAL A 167 6.38 -6.42 24.64
C VAL A 167 7.47 -5.96 25.59
N PHE A 168 7.93 -4.72 25.40
CA PHE A 168 8.88 -4.08 26.28
C PHE A 168 8.17 -3.47 27.48
N SER A 169 8.72 -3.68 28.68
CA SER A 169 8.31 -2.98 29.89
C SER A 169 9.53 -2.73 30.78
N ALA A 170 9.53 -1.60 31.48
CA ALA A 170 10.61 -1.23 32.38
C ALA A 170 10.08 -0.50 33.62
N THR A 171 10.58 -0.93 34.78
CA THR A 171 10.25 -0.33 36.09
C THR A 171 11.28 0.71 36.54
N GLU A 172 12.36 0.88 35.80
CA GLU A 172 13.41 1.86 36.07
C GLU A 172 13.53 2.84 34.90
N ARG A 173 13.72 4.12 35.24
CA ARG A 173 13.98 5.18 34.25
C ARG A 173 15.36 4.97 33.65
N GLY A 174 15.50 5.21 32.35
CA GLY A 174 16.77 5.03 31.67
C GLY A 174 16.62 5.02 30.15
N ASP A 175 17.76 4.84 29.50
CA ASP A 175 17.87 4.60 28.06
C ASP A 175 18.25 3.15 27.87
N TYR A 176 17.44 2.44 27.09
CA TYR A 176 17.62 1.04 26.78
C TYR A 176 17.85 0.89 25.28
N VAL A 177 18.65 -0.10 24.88
CA VAL A 177 18.86 -0.45 23.48
C VAL A 177 18.19 -1.78 23.19
N LEU A 178 17.17 -1.78 22.35
CA LEU A 178 16.55 -2.99 21.84
C LEU A 178 17.11 -3.31 20.46
N ARG A 179 17.32 -4.60 20.22
CA ARG A 179 17.71 -5.12 18.92
C ARG A 179 16.94 -6.38 18.60
N LEU A 180 16.44 -6.45 17.37
CA LEU A 180 15.88 -7.65 16.77
C LEU A 180 16.85 -8.16 15.71
N ASP A 181 17.28 -9.40 15.86
CA ASP A 181 18.01 -10.15 14.84
C ASP A 181 17.08 -11.20 14.22
N THR A 182 17.12 -11.33 12.90
CA THR A 182 16.44 -12.37 12.14
C THR A 182 17.43 -13.14 11.29
N ARG A 183 17.21 -14.45 11.14
CA ARG A 183 18.10 -15.30 10.34
C ARG A 183 17.35 -16.47 9.71
N ASN A 184 17.63 -16.73 8.44
CA ASN A 184 17.26 -17.97 7.75
C ASN A 184 18.52 -18.62 7.13
N GLU A 185 18.34 -19.67 6.32
CA GLU A 185 19.46 -20.32 5.63
C GLU A 185 20.17 -19.44 4.58
N ASP A 186 19.51 -18.38 4.10
CA ASP A 186 20.01 -17.49 3.05
C ASP A 186 20.72 -16.24 3.59
N GLY A 187 20.54 -15.92 4.88
CA GLY A 187 21.23 -14.80 5.51
C GLY A 187 20.50 -14.29 6.75
N SER A 188 20.77 -13.04 7.11
CA SER A 188 20.24 -12.39 8.30
C SER A 188 20.00 -10.90 8.06
N ASP A 189 19.07 -10.34 8.80
CA ASP A 189 18.86 -8.90 8.92
C ASP A 189 18.66 -8.53 10.40
N SER A 190 18.97 -7.29 10.76
CA SER A 190 18.90 -6.81 12.13
C SER A 190 18.53 -5.34 12.21
N ILE A 191 17.69 -4.99 13.17
CA ILE A 191 17.38 -3.60 13.53
C ILE A 191 17.74 -3.36 15.00
N GLU A 192 18.30 -2.19 15.29
CA GLU A 192 18.66 -1.75 16.64
C GLU A 192 18.16 -0.32 16.84
N PHE A 193 17.52 -0.06 17.97
CA PHE A 193 16.87 1.23 18.24
C PHE A 193 16.78 1.51 19.75
N PRO A 194 16.77 2.80 20.15
CA PRO A 194 16.66 3.17 21.55
C PRO A 194 15.21 3.14 22.04
N VAL A 195 15.03 2.79 23.32
CA VAL A 195 13.79 3.00 24.08
C VAL A 195 14.10 3.84 25.31
N HIS A 196 13.49 5.03 25.35
CA HIS A 196 13.66 6.03 26.39
C HIS A 196 12.53 5.92 27.41
N VAL A 197 12.84 5.45 28.62
CA VAL A 197 11.87 5.36 29.72
C VAL A 197 11.97 6.61 30.58
N ARG A 198 10.89 7.39 30.61
CA ARG A 198 10.84 8.73 31.21
C ARG A 198 9.76 8.84 32.28
N SER A 199 9.96 9.72 33.25
CA SER A 199 8.86 10.12 34.15
C SER A 199 7.91 11.10 33.45
N ALA A 200 6.73 11.34 34.04
CA ALA A 200 5.75 12.29 33.51
C ALA A 200 6.31 13.71 33.34
N ALA A 201 7.29 14.11 34.16
CA ALA A 201 7.94 15.42 34.08
C ALA A 201 9.03 15.51 32.99
N GLU A 202 9.48 14.37 32.45
CA GLU A 202 10.58 14.28 31.47
C GLU A 202 10.07 13.91 30.06
N ILE A 203 8.84 13.42 29.94
CA ILE A 203 8.22 13.09 28.66
C ILE A 203 7.55 14.32 28.06
N GLY A 204 7.76 14.53 26.78
CA GLY A 204 7.20 15.68 26.07
C GLY A 204 5.69 15.56 25.91
N PHE A 205 4.97 16.65 26.18
CA PHE A 205 3.61 16.80 25.71
C PHE A 205 3.60 17.00 24.19
N ALA A 206 2.71 16.32 23.50
CA ALA A 206 2.51 16.47 22.07
C ALA A 206 1.01 16.53 21.74
N TRP A 207 0.73 17.21 20.64
CA TRP A 207 -0.59 17.30 20.05
C TRP A 207 -0.44 17.66 18.57
N THR A 208 -1.47 17.38 17.79
CA THR A 208 -1.52 17.74 16.37
C THR A 208 -2.82 18.51 16.09
N PHE A 209 -2.88 19.16 14.92
CA PHE A 209 -4.02 19.94 14.50
C PHE A 209 -4.28 19.67 13.02
N GLU A 210 -5.55 19.59 12.61
CA GLU A 210 -5.92 19.46 11.20
C GLU A 210 -5.49 20.71 10.42
N GLN A 211 -5.75 21.88 10.99
CA GLN A 211 -5.39 23.18 10.44
C GLN A 211 -5.30 24.24 11.54
N SER A 212 -4.53 25.30 11.27
CA SER A 212 -4.41 26.47 12.15
C SER A 212 -5.21 27.69 11.67
N SER A 213 -5.84 27.60 10.50
CA SER A 213 -6.68 28.64 9.93
C SER A 213 -8.00 28.02 9.49
N TYR A 214 -9.11 28.68 9.80
CA TYR A 214 -10.46 28.26 9.43
C TYR A 214 -11.17 29.41 8.75
N ASN A 215 -12.02 29.09 7.78
CA ASN A 215 -12.94 30.02 7.18
C ASN A 215 -14.36 29.50 7.43
N VAL A 216 -15.29 30.41 7.67
CA VAL A 216 -16.66 30.06 7.99
C VAL A 216 -17.58 31.24 7.70
N SER A 217 -18.72 31.03 7.04
CA SER A 217 -19.70 32.09 6.84
C SER A 217 -20.32 32.56 8.16
N VAL A 218 -20.54 33.88 8.28
CA VAL A 218 -21.24 34.47 9.44
C VAL A 218 -22.59 33.80 9.69
N GLY A 219 -22.89 33.52 10.96
CA GLY A 219 -24.08 32.81 11.41
C GLY A 219 -23.92 31.29 11.55
N ARG A 220 -22.79 30.71 11.11
CA ARG A 220 -22.48 29.29 11.28
C ARG A 220 -21.71 29.01 12.58
N THR A 221 -21.58 27.74 12.91
CA THR A 221 -20.76 27.27 14.05
C THR A 221 -19.87 26.13 13.58
N ILE A 222 -18.57 26.25 13.84
CA ILE A 222 -17.57 25.22 13.52
C ILE A 222 -16.98 24.64 14.80
N ARG A 223 -16.46 23.42 14.71
CA ARG A 223 -15.68 22.81 15.78
C ARG A 223 -14.20 22.97 15.46
N ILE A 224 -13.49 23.62 16.38
CA ILE A 224 -12.03 23.62 16.41
C ILE A 224 -11.62 22.53 17.40
N ARG A 225 -10.75 21.63 17.00
CA ARG A 225 -10.33 20.51 17.84
C ARG A 225 -8.83 20.27 17.75
N VAL A 226 -8.30 19.68 18.83
CA VAL A 226 -6.95 19.13 18.85
C VAL A 226 -7.00 17.64 18.61
N LEU A 227 -5.98 17.13 17.92
CA LEU A 227 -5.79 15.73 17.62
C LEU A 227 -4.57 15.17 18.35
N ASP A 228 -4.51 13.84 18.42
CA ASP A 228 -3.32 13.06 18.84
C ASP A 228 -2.65 13.62 20.09
N VAL A 229 -3.48 13.89 21.11
CA VAL A 229 -3.01 14.44 22.37
C VAL A 229 -2.27 13.35 23.14
N GLU A 230 -0.97 13.56 23.35
CA GLU A 230 -0.09 12.66 24.09
C GLU A 230 0.40 13.33 25.37
N ASN A 231 0.48 12.55 26.46
CA ASN A 231 1.04 12.99 27.74
C ASN A 231 0.34 14.23 28.32
N ALA A 232 -0.98 14.33 28.14
CA ALA A 232 -1.80 15.41 28.70
C ALA A 232 -1.86 15.37 30.24
N PHE A 233 -1.89 14.16 30.81
CA PHE A 233 -2.05 13.93 32.26
C PHE A 233 -3.29 14.61 32.84
N ASP A 234 -3.12 15.51 33.80
CA ASP A 234 -4.15 16.32 34.45
C ASP A 234 -4.43 17.63 33.68
N ALA A 235 -4.33 17.60 32.36
CA ALA A 235 -4.50 18.77 31.50
C ALA A 235 -5.87 19.43 31.66
N VAL A 236 -5.84 20.76 31.77
CA VAL A 236 -6.99 21.65 31.61
C VAL A 236 -6.75 22.52 30.38
N TYR A 237 -7.78 22.64 29.54
CA TYR A 237 -7.76 23.40 28.30
C TYR A 237 -8.57 24.67 28.46
N THR A 238 -7.96 25.83 28.18
CA THR A 238 -8.60 27.13 28.18
C THR A 238 -8.59 27.72 26.77
N TRP A 239 -9.78 27.98 26.22
CA TRP A 239 -9.97 28.64 24.93
C TRP A 239 -10.25 30.13 25.14
N SER A 240 -9.62 30.96 24.30
CA SER A 240 -9.83 32.41 24.28
C SER A 240 -10.08 32.91 22.86
N VAL A 241 -11.03 33.82 22.67
CA VAL A 241 -11.29 34.51 21.40
C VAL A 241 -10.97 35.99 21.58
N ASP A 242 -10.14 36.54 20.70
CA ASP A 242 -9.67 37.92 20.72
C ASP A 242 -9.16 38.36 22.11
N GLY A 243 -8.46 37.45 22.80
CA GLY A 243 -7.87 37.66 24.12
C GLY A 243 -8.82 37.48 25.32
N LYS A 244 -10.10 37.15 25.09
CA LYS A 244 -11.07 36.88 26.15
C LYS A 244 -11.31 35.37 26.29
N ALA A 245 -11.14 34.83 27.50
CA ALA A 245 -11.47 33.43 27.79
C ALA A 245 -12.96 33.16 27.59
N VAL A 246 -13.28 32.06 26.90
CA VAL A 246 -14.64 31.67 26.50
C VAL A 246 -15.02 30.25 26.97
N GLN A 247 -14.04 29.37 27.14
CA GLN A 247 -14.25 28.00 27.62
C GLN A 247 -13.05 27.55 28.45
N GLU A 248 -13.31 26.80 29.52
CA GLU A 248 -12.31 26.06 30.28
C GLU A 248 -12.88 24.66 30.57
N SER A 249 -12.18 23.60 30.16
CA SER A 249 -12.65 22.22 30.25
C SER A 249 -11.49 21.21 30.24
N ASP A 250 -11.79 19.95 30.52
CA ASP A 250 -10.93 18.79 30.24
C ASP A 250 -10.98 18.35 28.77
N SER A 251 -11.96 18.84 28.01
CA SER A 251 -12.07 18.62 26.56
C SER A 251 -11.18 19.58 25.75
N PRO A 252 -10.40 19.08 24.78
CA PRO A 252 -9.60 19.90 23.87
C PRO A 252 -10.37 20.32 22.60
N GLU A 253 -11.70 20.39 22.67
CA GLU A 253 -12.56 20.84 21.57
C GLU A 253 -13.30 22.13 21.92
N TYR A 254 -13.53 22.99 20.94
CA TYR A 254 -14.27 24.24 21.09
C TYR A 254 -15.23 24.48 19.92
N ALA A 255 -16.50 24.73 20.24
CA ALA A 255 -17.51 25.14 19.28
C ALA A 255 -17.46 26.67 19.09
N TYR A 256 -16.87 27.12 17.98
CA TYR A 256 -16.76 28.53 17.64
C TYR A 256 -18.00 29.01 16.89
N ALA A 257 -18.75 29.95 17.48
CA ALA A 257 -19.87 30.62 16.82
C ALA A 257 -19.39 31.85 16.02
N ALA A 258 -19.63 31.84 14.71
CA ALA A 258 -19.19 32.88 13.79
C ALA A 258 -20.18 34.06 13.76
N GLU A 259 -20.18 34.90 14.80
CA GLU A 259 -21.20 35.95 14.97
C GLU A 259 -20.91 37.26 14.23
N ARG A 260 -19.64 37.56 13.96
CA ARG A 260 -19.21 38.83 13.37
C ARG A 260 -18.18 38.57 12.28
N GLU A 261 -18.36 39.20 11.12
CA GLU A 261 -17.38 39.14 10.03
C GLU A 261 -16.02 39.71 10.44
N GLY A 262 -14.96 39.17 9.83
CA GLY A 262 -13.58 39.57 10.03
C GLY A 262 -12.69 38.43 10.53
N THR A 263 -11.43 38.76 10.78
CA THR A 263 -10.43 37.81 11.28
C THR A 263 -10.40 37.83 12.80
N HIS A 264 -10.52 36.67 13.42
CA HIS A 264 -10.51 36.47 14.86
C HIS A 264 -9.35 35.58 15.29
N ALA A 265 -8.72 35.95 16.39
CA ALA A 265 -7.66 35.17 17.00
C ALA A 265 -8.26 34.22 18.04
N VAL A 266 -8.12 32.91 17.83
CA VAL A 266 -8.56 31.88 18.77
C VAL A 266 -7.33 31.23 19.39
N LYS A 267 -7.12 31.39 20.69
CA LYS A 267 -6.00 30.79 21.42
C LYS A 267 -6.48 29.61 22.23
N LEU A 268 -5.80 28.48 22.10
CA LEU A 268 -5.87 27.36 23.03
C LEU A 268 -4.65 27.39 23.96
N GLU A 269 -4.89 27.24 25.25
CA GLU A 269 -3.86 27.00 26.25
C GLU A 269 -4.16 25.68 26.97
N MET A 270 -3.23 24.74 26.95
CA MET A 270 -3.26 23.53 27.76
C MET A 270 -2.32 23.71 28.93
N LYS A 271 -2.78 23.40 30.13
CA LYS A 271 -1.97 23.40 31.34
C LYS A 271 -2.16 22.12 32.11
N ASN A 272 -1.05 21.47 32.46
CA ASN A 272 -1.03 20.32 33.36
C ASN A 272 -0.06 20.61 34.54
N GLY A 273 0.17 19.63 35.42
CA GLY A 273 1.06 19.77 36.57
C GLY A 273 2.54 20.02 36.24
N PHE A 274 2.94 19.86 34.97
CA PHE A 274 4.35 19.89 34.54
C PHE A 274 4.68 21.05 33.61
N LEU A 275 3.75 21.45 32.73
CA LEU A 275 3.99 22.47 31.71
C LEU A 275 2.72 23.22 31.28
N THR A 276 2.92 24.25 30.47
CA THR A 276 1.86 24.95 29.74
C THR A 276 2.25 24.98 28.26
N ALA A 277 1.35 24.50 27.40
CA ALA A 277 1.47 24.55 25.95
C ALA A 277 0.37 25.44 25.39
N SER A 278 0.62 26.13 24.28
CA SER A 278 -0.40 26.97 23.65
C SER A 278 -0.33 26.92 22.14
N GLN A 279 -1.50 27.01 21.50
CA GLN A 279 -1.64 27.11 20.05
C GLN A 279 -2.52 28.31 19.71
N LEU A 280 -2.14 29.05 18.67
CA LEU A 280 -2.95 30.11 18.10
C LEU A 280 -3.58 29.63 16.78
N PHE A 281 -4.87 29.88 16.64
CA PHE A 281 -5.66 29.65 15.45
C PHE A 281 -6.19 30.98 14.92
N THR A 282 -6.42 31.03 13.62
CA THR A 282 -7.08 32.13 12.95
C THR A 282 -8.45 31.65 12.46
N VAL A 283 -9.52 32.37 12.78
CA VAL A 283 -10.84 32.13 12.18
C VAL A 283 -11.24 33.35 11.37
N ASN A 284 -11.34 33.18 10.05
CA ASN A 284 -11.87 34.18 9.14
C ASN A 284 -13.37 33.98 9.03
N VAL A 285 -14.13 34.86 9.66
CA VAL A 285 -15.58 34.87 9.51
C VAL A 285 -15.91 35.63 8.23
N CYS A 286 -16.30 34.87 7.21
CA CYS A 286 -16.61 35.35 5.87
C CYS A 286 -18.04 35.89 5.79
N PRO A 287 -18.38 36.65 4.72
CA PRO A 287 -19.74 37.06 4.46
C PRO A 287 -20.76 35.90 4.48
N ALA A 288 -22.03 36.25 4.61
CA ALA A 288 -23.11 35.27 4.69
C ALA A 288 -23.15 34.34 3.46
N GLU A 289 -23.62 33.11 3.68
CA GLU A 289 -23.83 32.10 2.63
C GLU A 289 -24.59 32.67 1.42
N GLY A 290 -24.07 32.40 0.22
CA GLY A 290 -24.58 32.92 -1.05
C GLY A 290 -23.80 34.12 -1.60
N THR A 291 -22.90 34.71 -0.81
CA THR A 291 -22.05 35.83 -1.29
C THR A 291 -21.14 35.41 -2.45
N TYR A 292 -20.54 34.22 -2.39
CA TYR A 292 -19.62 33.69 -3.38
C TYR A 292 -20.25 32.61 -4.28
N TYR A 293 -21.57 32.52 -4.29
CA TYR A 293 -22.30 31.58 -5.14
C TYR A 293 -21.94 31.79 -6.61
N ARG A 294 -21.59 30.70 -7.30
CA ARG A 294 -21.24 30.71 -8.73
C ARG A 294 -22.42 30.19 -9.55
N PRO A 295 -23.22 31.05 -10.20
CA PRO A 295 -24.38 30.60 -10.95
C PRO A 295 -23.97 29.75 -12.15
N ARG A 296 -24.72 28.68 -12.38
CA ARG A 296 -24.60 27.88 -13.59
C ARG A 296 -24.77 28.75 -14.85
N SER A 297 -23.95 28.46 -15.87
CA SER A 297 -24.01 29.11 -17.17
C SER A 297 -24.18 28.09 -18.30
N GLY A 298 -24.36 28.55 -19.54
CA GLY A 298 -24.44 27.67 -20.71
C GLY A 298 -23.15 26.89 -21.01
N SER A 299 -22.01 27.27 -20.40
CA SER A 299 -20.73 26.57 -20.51
C SER A 299 -20.41 25.67 -19.32
N SER A 300 -21.25 25.65 -18.29
CA SER A 300 -21.04 24.81 -17.10
C SER A 300 -21.07 23.32 -17.46
N GLN A 301 -20.15 22.57 -16.85
CA GLN A 301 -19.97 21.14 -17.12
C GLN A 301 -20.77 20.27 -16.15
N VAL A 302 -21.25 19.13 -16.64
CA VAL A 302 -21.92 18.12 -15.79
C VAL A 302 -20.94 17.48 -14.81
N PHE A 303 -19.71 17.24 -15.25
CA PHE A 303 -18.68 16.59 -14.45
C PHE A 303 -17.86 17.61 -13.66
N CYS A 304 -17.23 17.18 -12.57
CA CYS A 304 -16.23 17.98 -11.87
C CYS A 304 -15.17 18.50 -12.86
N ASN A 305 -14.73 19.75 -12.68
CA ASN A 305 -13.80 20.39 -13.60
C ASN A 305 -12.33 20.32 -13.12
N LYS A 306 -12.11 19.93 -11.86
CA LYS A 306 -10.76 19.91 -11.26
C LYS A 306 -10.64 18.89 -10.14
N VAL A 307 -9.51 18.19 -10.09
CA VAL A 307 -9.04 17.43 -8.91
C VAL A 307 -8.08 18.29 -8.08
N TYR A 308 -8.38 18.47 -6.80
CA TYR A 308 -7.59 19.28 -5.87
C TYR A 308 -6.67 18.44 -4.99
N GLU A 309 -7.09 17.22 -4.66
CA GLU A 309 -6.29 16.28 -3.88
C GLU A 309 -6.60 14.85 -4.35
N PHE A 310 -5.56 14.06 -4.51
CA PHE A 310 -5.64 12.62 -4.69
C PHE A 310 -4.64 11.95 -3.75
N LEU A 311 -5.12 11.54 -2.58
CA LEU A 311 -4.33 10.93 -1.53
C LEU A 311 -4.93 9.56 -1.16
N PRO A 312 -4.68 8.52 -1.96
CA PRO A 312 -5.10 7.18 -1.62
C PRO A 312 -4.34 6.68 -0.38
N ALA A 313 -4.97 5.78 0.36
CA ALA A 313 -4.27 4.91 1.29
C ALA A 313 -3.44 3.90 0.48
N PRO A 314 -2.48 3.17 1.09
CA PRO A 314 -1.81 2.09 0.38
C PRO A 314 -2.83 1.05 -0.12
N GLY A 315 -2.63 0.54 -1.32
CA GLY A 315 -3.55 -0.41 -1.95
C GLY A 315 -2.98 -1.07 -3.20
N GLN A 316 -3.61 -2.17 -3.61
CA GLN A 316 -3.16 -3.02 -4.70
C GLN A 316 -3.19 -2.36 -6.08
N PHE A 317 -4.00 -1.33 -6.28
CA PHE A 317 -4.03 -0.57 -7.54
C PHE A 317 -3.24 0.73 -7.48
N VAL A 318 -2.73 1.09 -6.30
CA VAL A 318 -1.89 2.27 -6.11
C VAL A 318 -0.54 2.05 -6.78
N ASN A 319 -0.06 3.06 -7.51
CA ASN A 319 1.13 3.03 -8.37
C ASN A 319 1.09 2.04 -9.56
N GLU A 320 0.02 1.27 -9.76
CA GLU A 320 -0.04 0.26 -10.84
C GLU A 320 0.05 0.90 -12.24
N ARG A 321 -0.68 2.02 -12.44
CA ARG A 321 -0.77 2.76 -13.71
C ARG A 321 -0.39 4.23 -13.59
N CYS A 322 0.16 4.62 -12.44
CA CYS A 322 0.48 5.99 -12.11
C CYS A 322 1.98 6.09 -11.78
N THR A 323 2.67 7.02 -12.42
CA THR A 323 4.10 7.31 -12.17
C THR A 323 4.30 8.63 -11.44
N ALA A 324 3.25 9.16 -10.80
CA ALA A 324 3.31 10.43 -10.08
C ALA A 324 4.26 10.32 -8.88
N THR A 325 5.04 11.37 -8.66
CA THR A 325 5.94 11.52 -7.52
C THR A 325 5.63 12.77 -6.69
N THR A 326 4.65 13.56 -7.12
CA THR A 326 4.14 14.73 -6.41
C THR A 326 2.61 14.73 -6.38
N MET A 327 2.01 15.44 -5.41
CA MET A 327 0.55 15.57 -5.32
C MET A 327 -0.05 16.22 -6.59
N GLU A 328 0.64 17.20 -7.18
CA GLU A 328 0.19 17.86 -8.42
C GLU A 328 0.10 16.87 -9.58
N GLU A 329 1.13 16.03 -9.78
CA GLU A 329 1.14 14.97 -10.79
C GLU A 329 0.04 13.93 -10.53
N ALA A 330 -0.18 13.57 -9.26
CA ALA A 330 -1.21 12.62 -8.86
C ALA A 330 -2.63 13.16 -9.14
N CYS A 331 -2.88 14.43 -8.83
CA CYS A 331 -4.14 15.11 -9.17
C CYS A 331 -4.34 15.17 -10.70
N ALA A 332 -3.30 15.50 -11.47
CA ALA A 332 -3.39 15.53 -12.93
C ALA A 332 -3.67 14.14 -13.53
N TYR A 333 -3.07 13.09 -12.97
CA TYR A 333 -3.37 11.70 -13.32
C TYR A 333 -4.85 11.38 -13.05
N ALA A 334 -5.32 11.66 -11.84
CA ALA A 334 -6.70 11.39 -11.46
C ALA A 334 -7.70 12.16 -12.33
N GLU A 335 -7.46 13.43 -12.60
CA GLU A 335 -8.28 14.26 -13.50
C GLU A 335 -8.34 13.65 -14.91
N SER A 336 -7.21 13.14 -15.43
CA SER A 336 -7.16 12.45 -16.72
C SER A 336 -7.97 11.15 -16.74
N CYS A 337 -7.90 10.36 -15.67
CA CYS A 337 -8.68 9.13 -15.51
C CYS A 337 -10.18 9.42 -15.54
N LEU A 338 -10.64 10.38 -14.73
CA LEU A 338 -12.05 10.77 -14.66
C LEU A 338 -12.55 11.32 -16.01
N ALA A 339 -11.75 12.14 -16.70
CA ALA A 339 -12.10 12.65 -18.03
C ALA A 339 -12.24 11.54 -19.09
N GLN A 340 -11.48 10.45 -18.94
CA GLN A 340 -11.54 9.26 -19.79
C GLN A 340 -12.60 8.25 -19.33
N LYS A 341 -13.33 8.53 -18.24
CA LYS A 341 -14.25 7.58 -17.59
C LYS A 341 -13.55 6.28 -17.15
N SER A 342 -12.27 6.40 -16.80
CA SER A 342 -11.53 5.36 -16.09
C SER A 342 -11.62 5.61 -14.59
N TYR A 343 -11.43 4.55 -13.79
CA TYR A 343 -11.37 4.69 -12.35
C TYR A 343 -10.05 5.24 -11.84
N VAL A 344 -10.10 5.83 -10.67
CA VAL A 344 -9.00 5.90 -9.70
C VAL A 344 -9.38 5.11 -8.46
N SER A 345 -8.39 4.40 -7.90
CA SER A 345 -8.51 3.63 -6.67
C SER A 345 -8.07 4.45 -5.48
N LEU A 346 -8.86 4.43 -4.41
CA LEU A 346 -8.56 5.17 -3.18
C LEU A 346 -7.76 4.32 -2.17
N GLY A 347 -7.57 3.02 -2.43
CA GLY A 347 -6.81 2.11 -1.56
C GLY A 347 -7.56 1.77 -0.26
N GLY A 348 -6.82 1.48 0.81
CA GLY A 348 -7.41 1.20 2.13
C GLY A 348 -8.13 2.38 2.82
N PHE A 349 -8.44 2.20 4.11
CA PHE A 349 -9.18 3.18 4.91
C PHE A 349 -8.61 4.60 4.82
N GLY A 350 -9.51 5.58 4.67
CA GLY A 350 -9.19 6.99 4.77
C GLY A 350 -8.57 7.60 3.51
N GLY A 351 -8.20 6.78 2.52
CA GLY A 351 -7.79 7.24 1.20
C GLY A 351 -8.88 8.09 0.56
N CYS A 352 -8.49 9.19 -0.10
CA CYS A 352 -9.44 10.21 -0.52
C CYS A 352 -9.14 10.85 -1.88
N LEU A 353 -10.21 11.43 -2.43
CA LEU A 353 -10.22 12.27 -3.62
C LEU A 353 -11.03 13.54 -3.32
N VAL A 354 -10.49 14.71 -3.65
CA VAL A 354 -11.17 16.00 -3.53
C VAL A 354 -11.33 16.63 -4.91
N VAL A 355 -12.56 16.98 -5.28
CA VAL A 355 -12.90 17.60 -6.57
C VAL A 355 -13.71 18.87 -6.39
N GLY A 356 -13.69 19.74 -7.40
CA GLY A 356 -14.52 20.94 -7.46
C GLY A 356 -15.27 21.08 -8.78
N PHE A 357 -16.19 22.07 -8.79
CA PHE A 357 -17.06 22.38 -9.92
C PHE A 357 -16.88 23.83 -10.39
N ASP A 358 -17.08 24.06 -11.70
CA ASP A 358 -16.99 25.37 -12.34
C ASP A 358 -18.18 26.29 -12.02
N HIS A 359 -19.16 25.76 -11.29
CA HIS A 359 -20.32 26.44 -10.73
C HIS A 359 -20.69 25.80 -9.40
N SER A 360 -21.56 26.46 -8.63
CA SER A 360 -22.10 25.92 -7.39
C SER A 360 -23.25 24.95 -7.69
N ILE A 361 -23.28 23.79 -7.03
CA ILE A 361 -24.36 22.80 -7.17
C ILE A 361 -25.47 23.14 -6.18
N ASP A 362 -26.66 23.45 -6.70
CA ASP A 362 -27.82 23.79 -5.88
C ASP A 362 -28.34 22.60 -5.06
N ASN A 363 -28.73 22.86 -3.81
CA ASN A 363 -29.55 21.97 -3.02
C ASN A 363 -31.03 22.27 -3.28
N ASP A 364 -31.67 21.46 -4.12
CA ASP A 364 -33.10 21.58 -4.43
C ASP A 364 -34.00 20.69 -3.55
N GLY A 365 -33.42 19.97 -2.58
CA GLY A 365 -34.11 19.06 -1.68
C GLY A 365 -34.18 17.60 -2.14
N ASP A 366 -33.79 17.28 -3.38
CA ASP A 366 -33.70 15.90 -3.88
C ASP A 366 -32.25 15.44 -4.08
N TYR A 367 -31.99 14.45 -4.93
CA TYR A 367 -30.64 14.07 -5.34
C TYR A 367 -30.00 15.17 -6.19
N ASN A 368 -28.80 15.62 -5.80
CA ASN A 368 -28.09 16.75 -6.40
C ASN A 368 -26.74 16.34 -7.02
N ILE A 369 -26.11 15.30 -6.48
CA ILE A 369 -24.78 14.85 -6.91
C ILE A 369 -24.89 13.37 -7.28
N SER A 370 -24.15 12.93 -8.28
CA SER A 370 -23.90 11.50 -8.48
C SER A 370 -22.40 11.20 -8.55
N ILE A 371 -22.02 10.05 -7.98
CA ILE A 371 -20.64 9.56 -7.93
C ILE A 371 -20.64 8.18 -8.56
N THR A 372 -19.83 8.01 -9.60
CA THR A 372 -19.74 6.78 -10.37
C THR A 372 -18.69 5.86 -9.76
N GLY A 373 -19.11 4.67 -9.32
CA GLY A 373 -18.24 3.55 -8.91
C GLY A 373 -18.40 2.36 -9.86
N ASN A 374 -18.01 1.17 -9.41
CA ASN A 374 -18.18 -0.10 -10.13
C ASN A 374 -18.83 -1.22 -9.28
N ALA A 375 -19.41 -0.86 -8.13
CA ALA A 375 -20.09 -1.81 -7.24
C ALA A 375 -21.07 -2.73 -7.97
N PHE A 376 -21.08 -3.99 -7.53
CA PHE A 376 -22.00 -5.02 -8.02
C PHE A 376 -22.53 -5.87 -6.85
N ASP A 377 -23.50 -6.75 -7.10
CA ASP A 377 -24.09 -7.56 -6.03
C ASP A 377 -23.04 -8.42 -5.32
N GLY A 378 -22.89 -8.21 -4.02
CA GLY A 378 -21.85 -8.83 -3.20
C GLY A 378 -20.47 -8.16 -3.26
N SER A 379 -20.33 -7.02 -3.93
CA SER A 379 -19.09 -6.21 -3.95
C SER A 379 -19.39 -4.71 -3.81
N SER A 380 -19.51 -4.25 -2.57
CA SER A 380 -19.62 -2.83 -2.22
C SER A 380 -18.38 -2.34 -1.47
N GLU A 381 -17.84 -1.21 -1.91
CA GLU A 381 -16.59 -0.63 -1.41
C GLU A 381 -16.83 0.82 -0.94
N PRO A 382 -17.59 0.99 0.15
CA PRO A 382 -18.26 2.25 0.48
C PRO A 382 -17.28 3.42 0.67
N GLY A 383 -17.53 4.52 -0.04
CA GLY A 383 -16.88 5.81 0.18
C GLY A 383 -17.78 6.81 0.91
N ILE A 384 -17.37 7.34 2.06
CA ILE A 384 -18.05 8.47 2.71
C ILE A 384 -17.87 9.73 1.87
N VAL A 385 -18.97 10.44 1.65
CA VAL A 385 -19.00 11.69 0.90
C VAL A 385 -19.07 12.88 1.85
N TRP A 386 -18.18 13.84 1.62
CA TRP A 386 -18.18 15.14 2.27
C TRP A 386 -18.39 16.23 1.23
N VAL A 387 -19.02 17.31 1.65
CA VAL A 387 -19.29 18.48 0.80
C VAL A 387 -18.85 19.76 1.50
N MET A 388 -18.49 20.76 0.71
CA MET A 388 -18.01 22.05 1.21
C MET A 388 -18.49 23.18 0.28
N GLN A 389 -18.78 24.35 0.86
CA GLN A 389 -18.97 25.62 0.16
C GLN A 389 -17.66 26.38 0.08
N ASP A 390 -17.47 27.16 -0.98
CA ASP A 390 -16.44 28.20 -1.06
C ASP A 390 -16.92 29.42 -0.25
N GLU A 391 -16.79 29.33 1.07
CA GLU A 391 -17.24 30.32 2.05
C GLU A 391 -16.44 31.62 1.96
N ASN A 392 -15.18 31.55 1.51
CA ASN A 392 -14.28 32.70 1.41
C ASN A 392 -14.11 33.27 -0.02
N GLY A 393 -14.54 32.53 -1.06
CA GLY A 393 -14.48 32.95 -2.46
C GLY A 393 -13.11 32.79 -3.13
N ASP A 394 -12.20 31.99 -2.58
CA ASP A 394 -10.84 31.77 -3.10
C ASP A 394 -10.75 30.62 -4.12
N GLY A 395 -11.82 29.83 -4.26
CA GLY A 395 -11.90 28.70 -5.18
C GLY A 395 -11.07 27.48 -4.78
N LEU A 396 -10.72 27.35 -3.49
CA LEU A 396 -9.98 26.23 -2.91
C LEU A 396 -10.84 25.45 -1.89
N PRO A 397 -10.65 24.13 -1.74
CA PRO A 397 -11.38 23.32 -0.76
C PRO A 397 -10.77 23.43 0.64
N ASN A 398 -10.74 24.63 1.22
CA ASN A 398 -10.07 24.94 2.50
C ASN A 398 -11.01 25.54 3.58
N ASP A 399 -12.32 25.44 3.37
CA ASP A 399 -13.37 25.95 4.25
C ASP A 399 -14.00 24.81 5.10
N THR A 400 -15.28 24.89 5.47
CA THR A 400 -15.92 23.90 6.35
C THR A 400 -16.42 22.66 5.59
N TRP A 401 -15.87 21.47 5.92
CA TRP A 401 -16.37 20.18 5.44
C TRP A 401 -17.59 19.69 6.23
N TYR A 402 -18.62 19.22 5.52
CA TYR A 402 -19.83 18.59 6.06
C TYR A 402 -19.98 17.17 5.54
N GLU A 403 -20.14 16.18 6.42
CA GLU A 403 -20.41 14.80 6.02
C GLU A 403 -21.82 14.68 5.47
N LEU A 404 -22.01 13.95 4.36
CA LEU A 404 -23.33 13.50 3.96
C LEU A 404 -23.64 12.21 4.72
N ARG A 405 -24.60 12.26 5.65
CA ARG A 405 -25.01 11.06 6.40
C ARG A 405 -25.45 9.95 5.46
N GLY A 406 -25.10 8.71 5.80
CA GLY A 406 -25.58 7.48 5.17
C GLY A 406 -26.30 6.58 6.17
N SER A 407 -26.64 5.37 5.74
CA SER A 407 -27.34 4.36 6.54
C SER A 407 -26.67 3.98 7.86
N GLU A 408 -25.35 4.17 8.01
CA GLU A 408 -24.61 3.86 9.25
C GLU A 408 -24.30 5.09 10.10
N TYR A 409 -24.76 6.29 9.71
CA TYR A 409 -24.50 7.50 10.49
C TYR A 409 -25.17 7.43 11.86
N GLY A 410 -24.40 7.76 12.92
CA GLY A 410 -24.90 7.79 14.29
C GLY A 410 -25.07 6.43 14.97
N LYS A 411 -24.73 5.32 14.30
CA LYS A 411 -24.69 3.98 14.92
C LYS A 411 -23.46 3.82 15.80
N GLU A 412 -23.59 3.03 16.86
CA GLU A 412 -22.51 2.76 17.83
C GLU A 412 -21.31 2.06 17.17
N GLU A 413 -21.58 1.22 16.18
CA GLU A 413 -20.56 0.48 15.42
C GLU A 413 -19.77 1.36 14.44
N THR A 414 -20.26 2.56 14.12
CA THR A 414 -19.54 3.52 13.27
C THR A 414 -18.57 4.30 14.14
N LEU A 415 -17.28 4.00 13.99
CA LEU A 415 -16.24 4.67 14.73
C LEU A 415 -16.13 6.12 14.24
N ARG A 416 -16.39 7.07 15.13
CA ARG A 416 -16.09 8.49 14.89
C ARG A 416 -14.64 8.77 15.29
N ASP A 417 -14.02 9.71 14.58
CA ASP A 417 -12.62 10.10 14.79
C ASP A 417 -11.63 8.94 14.74
N TYR A 418 -11.82 8.04 13.78
CA TYR A 418 -10.88 6.94 13.55
C TYR A 418 -9.72 7.44 12.69
N ALA A 419 -8.50 7.05 13.05
CA ALA A 419 -7.31 7.41 12.30
C ALA A 419 -6.39 6.21 12.15
N VAL A 420 -5.86 6.05 10.94
CA VAL A 420 -4.90 5.00 10.59
C VAL A 420 -3.62 5.65 10.10
N THR A 421 -2.51 5.29 10.70
CA THR A 421 -1.17 5.65 10.24
C THR A 421 -0.59 4.50 9.43
N TYR A 422 -0.27 4.77 8.18
CA TYR A 422 0.39 3.82 7.28
C TYR A 422 1.90 4.08 7.26
N TYR A 423 2.69 3.02 7.19
CA TYR A 423 4.15 3.08 7.23
C TYR A 423 4.78 2.53 5.97
N ARG A 424 5.69 3.30 5.36
CA ARG A 424 6.41 2.89 4.17
C ARG A 424 7.21 1.62 4.46
N PRO A 425 7.06 0.55 3.66
CA PRO A 425 7.88 -0.64 3.83
C PRO A 425 9.36 -0.36 3.48
N SER A 426 10.27 -1.11 4.11
CA SER A 426 11.73 -0.92 3.95
C SER A 426 12.30 -1.48 2.64
N ALA A 427 11.55 -2.34 1.95
CA ALA A 427 11.94 -2.91 0.66
C ALA A 427 10.73 -3.12 -0.26
N PRO A 428 10.95 -3.26 -1.58
CA PRO A 428 9.89 -3.56 -2.54
C PRO A 428 9.15 -4.85 -2.20
N LYS A 429 7.88 -4.94 -2.64
CA LYS A 429 7.05 -6.14 -2.59
C LYS A 429 6.77 -6.65 -1.17
N MET A 430 6.87 -5.77 -0.17
CA MET A 430 6.51 -6.03 1.21
C MET A 430 5.11 -5.49 1.51
N ASN A 431 4.45 -6.11 2.48
CA ASN A 431 3.22 -5.60 3.09
C ASN A 431 3.43 -4.18 3.63
N VAL A 432 2.38 -3.36 3.56
CA VAL A 432 2.38 -2.02 4.15
C VAL A 432 1.75 -2.10 5.53
N ALA A 433 2.55 -1.89 6.57
CA ALA A 433 2.07 -1.92 7.95
C ALA A 433 1.21 -0.67 8.26
N TRP A 434 0.23 -0.85 9.14
CA TRP A 434 -0.54 0.26 9.69
C TRP A 434 -0.84 0.07 11.17
N SER A 435 -1.04 1.18 11.88
CA SER A 435 -1.57 1.22 13.24
C SER A 435 -2.72 2.22 13.31
N ASP A 436 -3.62 2.05 14.28
CA ASP A 436 -4.72 2.99 14.49
C ASP A 436 -4.65 3.71 15.83
N ASN A 437 -5.43 4.79 15.94
CA ASN A 437 -5.54 5.58 17.17
C ASN A 437 -6.32 4.88 18.31
N ARG A 438 -6.60 3.58 18.17
CA ARG A 438 -7.25 2.73 19.17
C ARG A 438 -6.37 1.58 19.63
N GLY A 439 -5.09 1.58 19.23
CA GLY A 439 -4.09 0.60 19.64
C GLY A 439 -4.15 -0.72 18.86
N GLN A 440 -4.87 -0.78 17.74
CA GLN A 440 -4.83 -1.92 16.82
C GLN A 440 -3.81 -1.68 15.71
N SER A 441 -3.41 -2.75 15.05
CA SER A 441 -2.47 -2.72 13.93
C SER A 441 -2.76 -3.85 12.96
N GLY A 442 -2.34 -3.67 11.71
CA GLY A 442 -2.47 -4.69 10.67
C GLY A 442 -1.58 -4.36 9.48
N THR A 443 -1.92 -4.94 8.34
CA THR A 443 -1.20 -4.74 7.08
C THR A 443 -2.14 -4.64 5.90
N ILE A 444 -1.76 -3.84 4.90
CA ILE A 444 -2.20 -4.04 3.51
C ILE A 444 -1.24 -5.07 2.91
N GLU A 445 -1.76 -6.25 2.56
CA GLU A 445 -0.92 -7.36 2.09
C GLU A 445 -0.46 -7.14 0.65
N TYR A 446 0.82 -7.44 0.37
CA TYR A 446 1.34 -7.38 -0.99
C TYR A 446 0.96 -8.64 -1.77
N LEU A 447 0.11 -8.50 -2.78
CA LEU A 447 -0.44 -9.59 -3.57
C LEU A 447 0.37 -9.84 -4.85
N GLY A 448 1.63 -10.27 -4.68
CA GLY A 448 2.61 -10.43 -5.78
C GLY A 448 2.25 -11.47 -6.86
N ALA A 449 1.24 -12.31 -6.63
CA ALA A 449 0.70 -13.22 -7.63
C ALA A 449 -0.15 -12.49 -8.70
N PHE A 450 -0.71 -11.34 -8.35
CA PHE A 450 -1.64 -10.57 -9.20
C PHE A 450 -1.04 -9.22 -9.63
N HIS A 451 -0.14 -8.67 -8.84
CA HIS A 451 0.38 -7.31 -8.98
C HIS A 451 1.91 -7.29 -9.08
N GLN A 452 2.47 -6.29 -9.78
CA GLN A 452 3.90 -6.24 -10.11
C GLN A 452 4.62 -4.97 -9.67
N GLN A 453 3.90 -3.92 -9.29
CA GLN A 453 4.47 -2.68 -8.77
C GLN A 453 5.31 -2.95 -7.52
N ASP A 454 6.38 -2.17 -7.35
CA ASP A 454 7.31 -2.36 -6.23
C ASP A 454 6.69 -2.01 -4.87
N TYR A 455 5.76 -1.06 -4.83
CA TYR A 455 5.17 -0.57 -3.59
C TYR A 455 3.68 -0.28 -3.75
N TYR A 456 2.88 -0.67 -2.76
CA TYR A 456 1.48 -0.23 -2.62
C TYR A 456 1.37 1.12 -1.91
N TYR A 457 2.42 1.56 -1.20
CA TYR A 457 2.49 2.88 -0.58
C TYR A 457 2.59 3.98 -1.67
N PRO A 458 1.75 5.03 -1.66
CA PRO A 458 1.72 6.01 -2.74
C PRO A 458 3.08 6.68 -2.99
N ALA A 459 3.54 6.68 -4.24
CA ALA A 459 4.87 7.17 -4.60
C ALA A 459 5.05 8.69 -4.40
N TRP A 460 3.96 9.46 -4.38
CA TRP A 460 3.97 10.91 -4.18
C TRP A 460 3.88 11.37 -2.71
N VAL A 461 3.70 10.43 -1.77
CA VAL A 461 3.84 10.73 -0.35
C VAL A 461 5.32 10.60 0.00
N ALA A 462 5.98 11.71 0.32
CA ALA A 462 7.42 11.72 0.62
C ALA A 462 7.75 11.18 2.01
N ALA A 463 6.90 11.43 3.00
CA ALA A 463 7.11 10.97 4.37
C ALA A 463 7.08 9.44 4.47
N ASP A 464 7.84 8.86 5.40
CA ASP A 464 7.86 7.41 5.67
C ASP A 464 6.61 6.91 6.39
N SER A 465 5.76 7.84 6.84
CA SER A 465 4.42 7.53 7.33
C SER A 465 3.48 8.70 7.14
N TYR A 466 2.20 8.42 7.03
CA TYR A 466 1.13 9.41 7.01
C TYR A 466 -0.13 8.86 7.65
N THR A 467 -0.93 9.75 8.23
CA THR A 467 -2.16 9.41 8.94
C THR A 467 -3.37 9.89 8.16
N LEU A 468 -4.30 8.98 7.91
CA LEU A 468 -5.60 9.29 7.32
C LEU A 468 -6.67 9.16 8.40
N ARG A 469 -7.60 10.12 8.43
CA ARG A 469 -8.58 10.26 9.51
C ARG A 469 -9.97 10.48 8.95
N GLY A 470 -10.96 9.84 9.56
CA GLY A 470 -12.36 9.94 9.18
C GLY A 470 -13.26 9.02 10.00
N PRO A 471 -14.57 8.98 9.72
CA PRO A 471 -15.47 7.97 10.24
C PRO A 471 -15.13 6.62 9.60
N CYS A 472 -15.14 5.55 10.39
CA CYS A 472 -14.95 4.18 9.93
C CYS A 472 -16.22 3.38 10.17
N LEU A 473 -16.82 2.88 9.09
CA LEU A 473 -17.97 2.00 9.14
C LEU A 473 -17.52 0.61 9.59
N LYS A 474 -18.40 -0.08 10.30
CA LYS A 474 -18.20 -1.51 10.54
C LYS A 474 -18.24 -2.25 9.21
N SER A 475 -17.14 -2.94 8.91
CA SER A 475 -17.07 -3.84 7.76
C SER A 475 -18.19 -4.87 7.79
N ARG A 476 -18.85 -5.06 6.64
CA ARG A 476 -19.81 -6.14 6.41
C ARG A 476 -19.15 -7.33 5.68
N SER A 477 -17.87 -7.22 5.33
CA SER A 477 -17.16 -8.22 4.54
C SER A 477 -16.98 -9.52 5.31
N TYR A 478 -17.14 -10.63 4.61
CA TYR A 478 -16.89 -11.96 5.18
C TYR A 478 -16.43 -12.94 4.10
N ASP A 479 -15.67 -13.93 4.52
CA ASP A 479 -15.30 -15.07 3.71
C ASP A 479 -16.43 -16.11 3.74
N GLN A 480 -17.21 -16.18 2.67
CA GLN A 480 -18.31 -17.13 2.53
C GLN A 480 -17.81 -18.57 2.42
N SER A 481 -16.58 -18.79 1.94
CA SER A 481 -15.99 -20.12 1.83
C SER A 481 -15.46 -20.66 3.16
N GLY A 482 -15.12 -19.78 4.10
CA GLY A 482 -14.46 -20.10 5.37
C GLY A 482 -13.00 -20.55 5.25
N ASN A 483 -12.42 -20.53 4.05
CA ASN A 483 -11.03 -20.90 3.77
C ASN A 483 -10.25 -19.85 2.93
N GLY A 484 -10.81 -18.65 2.79
CA GLY A 484 -10.22 -17.49 2.13
C GLY A 484 -10.40 -17.45 0.62
N THR A 485 -11.16 -18.36 0.02
CA THR A 485 -11.29 -18.46 -1.45
C THR A 485 -12.45 -17.66 -2.03
N TYR A 486 -13.45 -17.30 -1.23
CA TYR A 486 -14.59 -16.51 -1.71
C TYR A 486 -15.08 -15.49 -0.68
N TRP A 487 -14.77 -14.23 -0.95
CA TRP A 487 -15.16 -13.09 -0.13
C TRP A 487 -16.37 -12.38 -0.71
N VAL A 488 -17.22 -11.88 0.19
CA VAL A 488 -18.40 -11.08 -0.14
C VAL A 488 -18.29 -9.77 0.63
N ASN A 489 -18.53 -8.65 -0.04
CA ASN A 489 -18.66 -7.31 0.53
C ASN A 489 -20.13 -6.84 0.36
N PRO A 490 -21.02 -7.14 1.31
CA PRO A 490 -22.44 -6.78 1.21
C PRO A 490 -22.68 -5.27 1.14
N ALA A 491 -23.74 -4.89 0.45
CA ALA A 491 -24.19 -3.50 0.35
C ALA A 491 -24.59 -2.89 1.69
N PHE A 492 -24.45 -1.58 1.78
CA PHE A 492 -25.07 -0.73 2.80
C PHE A 492 -26.42 -0.22 2.29
N ASP A 493 -27.36 0.05 3.20
CA ASP A 493 -28.77 0.22 2.85
C ASP A 493 -29.01 1.46 1.96
N TRP A 494 -28.28 2.54 2.24
CA TRP A 494 -28.24 3.76 1.44
C TRP A 494 -27.03 4.64 1.82
N GLY A 495 -26.71 5.57 0.93
CA GLY A 495 -25.51 6.37 0.98
C GLY A 495 -24.27 5.61 0.49
N TYR A 496 -23.14 6.30 0.67
CA TYR A 496 -21.79 5.94 0.26
C TYR A 496 -21.58 5.81 -1.25
N ALA A 497 -20.45 6.31 -1.74
CA ALA A 497 -20.00 6.05 -3.10
C ALA A 497 -19.61 4.59 -3.24
N ASP A 498 -19.72 4.05 -4.45
CA ASP A 498 -19.32 2.68 -4.78
C ASP A 498 -19.98 1.62 -3.89
N ASN A 499 -21.27 1.84 -3.61
CA ASN A 499 -22.10 0.99 -2.79
C ASN A 499 -23.24 0.41 -3.63
N PHE A 500 -23.48 -0.89 -3.55
CA PHE A 500 -24.53 -1.56 -4.33
C PHE A 500 -25.93 -1.41 -3.68
N SER A 501 -26.29 -0.18 -3.33
CA SER A 501 -27.55 0.18 -2.69
C SER A 501 -28.68 0.30 -3.72
N PRO A 502 -29.84 -0.36 -3.52
CA PRO A 502 -30.99 -0.17 -4.41
C PRO A 502 -31.68 1.20 -4.21
N VAL A 503 -31.35 1.93 -3.14
CA VAL A 503 -32.00 3.21 -2.78
C VAL A 503 -31.44 4.36 -3.60
N ASP A 504 -30.13 4.42 -3.78
CA ASP A 504 -29.43 5.56 -4.39
C ASP A 504 -28.71 5.21 -5.69
N ARG A 505 -28.62 3.93 -6.07
CA ARG A 505 -28.14 3.56 -7.41
C ARG A 505 -29.16 3.84 -8.51
N LEU A 506 -30.44 3.82 -8.15
CA LEU A 506 -31.59 4.09 -9.03
C LEU A 506 -31.71 3.14 -10.25
N THR A 507 -31.09 1.95 -10.19
CA THR A 507 -31.25 0.89 -11.18
C THR A 507 -31.54 -0.46 -10.53
N ASP A 508 -32.22 -1.35 -11.27
CA ASP A 508 -32.70 -2.66 -10.82
C ASP A 508 -32.03 -3.80 -11.62
N ASP A 509 -30.69 -3.82 -11.59
CA ASP A 509 -29.84 -4.82 -12.23
C ASP A 509 -28.77 -5.36 -11.26
N GLY A 510 -28.10 -6.47 -11.58
CA GLY A 510 -27.04 -7.05 -10.73
C GLY A 510 -25.64 -6.44 -10.89
N ASN A 511 -25.44 -5.58 -11.88
CA ASN A 511 -24.15 -5.06 -12.37
C ASN A 511 -23.01 -6.12 -12.47
N TYR A 512 -23.32 -7.34 -12.91
CA TYR A 512 -22.39 -8.49 -12.88
C TYR A 512 -21.05 -8.30 -13.63
N ASN A 513 -20.94 -7.28 -14.49
CA ASN A 513 -19.71 -6.93 -15.20
C ASN A 513 -18.90 -5.82 -14.49
N ALA A 514 -19.30 -5.39 -13.30
CA ALA A 514 -18.74 -4.23 -12.61
C ALA A 514 -18.67 -2.99 -13.53
N ALA A 515 -19.76 -2.73 -14.27
CA ALA A 515 -19.83 -1.58 -15.16
C ALA A 515 -19.96 -0.29 -14.33
N PRO A 516 -19.53 0.87 -14.87
CA PRO A 516 -19.67 2.14 -14.17
C PRO A 516 -21.14 2.40 -13.78
N ALA A 517 -21.39 2.57 -12.48
CA ALA A 517 -22.72 2.77 -11.91
C ALA A 517 -22.72 3.93 -10.91
N ASP A 518 -23.75 4.77 -10.97
CA ASP A 518 -23.87 5.97 -10.15
C ASP A 518 -24.55 5.67 -8.82
N ASN A 519 -24.01 6.16 -7.71
CA ASN A 519 -24.77 6.41 -6.48
C ASN A 519 -25.16 7.90 -6.42
N HIS A 520 -26.38 8.18 -5.99
CA HIS A 520 -26.93 9.54 -5.95
C HIS A 520 -26.99 10.08 -4.51
N PHE A 521 -26.66 11.36 -4.33
CA PHE A 521 -26.53 11.99 -3.01
C PHE A 521 -27.36 13.27 -2.91
N LYS A 522 -27.96 13.47 -1.74
CA LYS A 522 -28.71 14.68 -1.39
C LYS A 522 -27.85 15.59 -0.54
N ILE A 523 -27.71 16.85 -0.94
CA ILE A 523 -26.99 17.86 -0.12
C ILE A 523 -27.71 18.07 1.22
N SER A 524 -29.03 17.87 1.26
CA SER A 524 -29.84 17.89 2.50
C SER A 524 -29.46 16.84 3.55
N ASN A 525 -28.59 15.89 3.21
CA ASN A 525 -27.97 14.97 4.19
C ASN A 525 -26.68 15.51 4.82
N ALA A 526 -26.22 16.71 4.45
CA ALA A 526 -25.09 17.34 5.09
C ALA A 526 -25.38 17.61 6.58
N VAL A 527 -24.43 17.25 7.45
CA VAL A 527 -24.56 17.43 8.90
C VAL A 527 -23.40 18.24 9.47
N THR A 528 -23.70 19.07 10.47
CA THR A 528 -22.72 19.78 11.30
C THR A 528 -21.98 18.79 12.21
N PHE A 529 -20.89 19.25 12.84
CA PHE A 529 -20.07 18.42 13.74
C PHE A 529 -20.84 17.80 14.91
N ASP A 530 -21.98 18.40 15.30
CA ASP A 530 -22.87 17.94 16.36
C ASP A 530 -24.09 17.14 15.83
N GLY A 531 -24.08 16.75 14.55
CA GLY A 531 -25.06 15.88 13.93
C GLY A 531 -26.39 16.55 13.54
N ARG A 532 -26.50 17.89 13.68
CA ARG A 532 -27.66 18.64 13.17
C ARG A 532 -27.58 18.78 11.66
N ALA A 533 -28.72 19.05 11.01
CA ALA A 533 -28.73 19.38 9.59
C ALA A 533 -27.89 20.63 9.34
N ALA A 534 -27.04 20.60 8.31
CA ALA A 534 -26.23 21.74 7.92
C ALA A 534 -27.01 22.76 7.09
N ASP A 535 -28.17 22.41 6.53
CA ASP A 535 -29.04 23.30 5.76
C ASP A 535 -28.29 24.13 4.68
N LEU A 536 -27.33 23.49 4.00
CA LEU A 536 -26.56 24.10 2.92
C LEU A 536 -27.48 24.36 1.72
N LYS A 537 -27.42 25.56 1.13
CA LYS A 537 -28.18 25.92 -0.07
C LYS A 537 -27.51 25.45 -1.36
N TYR A 538 -26.20 25.30 -1.32
CA TYR A 538 -25.38 24.83 -2.44
C TYR A 538 -24.05 24.29 -1.92
N ILE A 539 -23.27 23.67 -2.80
CA ILE A 539 -21.89 23.26 -2.54
C ILE A 539 -20.99 23.60 -3.72
N ASP A 540 -19.67 23.56 -3.51
CA ASP A 540 -18.66 23.84 -4.53
C ASP A 540 -17.64 22.71 -4.67
N PHE A 541 -17.41 21.95 -3.58
CA PHE A 541 -16.44 20.87 -3.52
C PHE A 541 -17.04 19.59 -2.95
N VAL A 542 -16.50 18.46 -3.40
CA VAL A 542 -16.85 17.12 -2.94
C VAL A 542 -15.57 16.38 -2.58
N LYS A 543 -15.56 15.73 -1.42
CA LYS A 543 -14.51 14.78 -1.02
C LYS A 543 -15.12 13.39 -0.85
N ILE A 544 -14.46 12.39 -1.42
CA ILE A 544 -14.82 10.97 -1.27
C ILE A 544 -13.70 10.31 -0.47
N GLN A 545 -14.06 9.54 0.55
CA GLN A 545 -13.11 8.90 1.45
C GLN A 545 -13.50 7.45 1.73
N VAL A 546 -12.56 6.51 1.59
CA VAL A 546 -12.79 5.08 1.88
C VAL A 546 -13.25 4.89 3.31
N ALA A 547 -14.37 4.22 3.49
CA ALA A 547 -15.12 4.22 4.74
C ALA A 547 -14.81 3.03 5.66
N VAL A 548 -14.07 2.02 5.20
CA VAL A 548 -13.80 0.78 5.95
C VAL A 548 -12.31 0.49 6.02
N ASN A 549 -11.86 -0.09 7.14
CA ASN A 549 -10.52 -0.64 7.29
C ASN A 549 -10.59 -2.17 7.23
N GLN A 550 -10.54 -2.75 6.02
CA GLN A 550 -10.76 -4.18 5.79
C GLN A 550 -9.83 -4.75 4.70
N GLN A 551 -9.20 -5.88 5.01
CA GLN A 551 -8.47 -6.75 4.09
C GLN A 551 -9.28 -8.02 3.82
N CYS A 552 -9.48 -8.40 2.56
CA CYS A 552 -10.29 -9.53 2.09
C CYS A 552 -9.44 -10.60 1.37
N GLY A 553 -8.33 -11.02 1.98
CA GLY A 553 -7.45 -12.06 1.45
C GLY A 553 -6.96 -11.73 0.03
N TRP A 554 -7.21 -12.64 -0.92
CA TRP A 554 -6.78 -12.46 -2.31
C TRP A 554 -7.47 -11.30 -3.05
N LEU A 555 -8.63 -10.82 -2.55
CA LEU A 555 -9.24 -9.60 -3.09
C LEU A 555 -8.46 -8.34 -2.72
N GLY A 556 -7.57 -8.40 -1.73
CA GLY A 556 -6.87 -7.24 -1.20
C GLY A 556 -7.73 -6.40 -0.25
N GLU A 557 -7.37 -5.14 -0.10
CA GLU A 557 -8.12 -4.16 0.66
C GLU A 557 -9.46 -3.81 0.00
N VAL A 558 -10.49 -3.50 0.81
CA VAL A 558 -11.74 -2.93 0.31
C VAL A 558 -11.49 -1.46 -0.06
N SER A 559 -11.55 -1.14 -1.34
CA SER A 559 -11.15 0.16 -1.89
C SER A 559 -12.29 0.80 -2.67
N THR A 560 -12.66 2.02 -2.31
CA THR A 560 -13.62 2.78 -3.12
C THR A 560 -13.00 3.14 -4.47
N GLU A 561 -13.68 2.76 -5.56
CA GLU A 561 -13.28 3.12 -6.91
C GLU A 561 -14.13 4.29 -7.43
N VAL A 562 -13.48 5.29 -8.05
CA VAL A 562 -14.16 6.51 -8.52
C VAL A 562 -13.91 6.72 -10.02
N PHE A 563 -14.99 6.65 -10.81
CA PHE A 563 -15.00 6.87 -12.26
C PHE A 563 -15.45 8.28 -12.65
N GLY A 564 -16.15 9.00 -11.75
CA GLY A 564 -16.66 10.34 -12.02
C GLY A 564 -17.46 10.92 -10.87
N VAL A 565 -17.50 12.25 -10.81
CA VAL A 565 -18.32 13.04 -9.88
C VAL A 565 -19.09 14.07 -10.70
N LYS A 566 -20.41 14.15 -10.52
CA LYS A 566 -21.31 14.90 -11.41
C LYS A 566 -22.29 15.78 -10.64
N ASP A 567 -22.62 16.94 -11.20
CA ASP A 567 -23.85 17.66 -10.85
C ASP A 567 -25.04 16.93 -11.49
N PHE A 568 -25.75 16.18 -10.65
CA PHE A 568 -26.91 15.42 -11.08
C PHE A 568 -28.11 16.34 -11.41
N ASN A 569 -28.16 17.56 -10.85
CA ASN A 569 -29.20 18.54 -11.20
C ASN A 569 -29.22 18.85 -12.71
N MET A 570 -28.08 18.69 -13.40
CA MET A 570 -27.96 18.91 -14.83
C MET A 570 -28.45 17.74 -15.70
N THR A 571 -28.70 16.57 -15.11
CA THR A 571 -28.98 15.30 -15.82
C THR A 571 -30.22 14.55 -15.36
N LYS A 572 -30.87 15.01 -14.30
CA LYS A 572 -32.11 14.43 -13.74
C LYS A 572 -33.33 14.53 -14.67
#